data_AF-A0A765TA41-F1
#
_entry.id   AF-A0A765TA41-F1
#
_cell.length_a   1.000
_cell.length_b   1.000
_cell.length_c   1.000
_cell.angle_alpha   90.00
_cell.angle_beta   90.00
_cell.angle_gamma   90.00
#
_symmetry.space_group_name_H-M   'P 1'
#
loop_
_entity.id
_entity.type
_entity.pdbx_description
1 polymer ?
#
loop_
_entity_poly.entity_id
_entity_poly.type
_entity_poly.pdbx_seq_one_letter_code
_entity_poly.pdbx_strand_id
1 'polypeptide(L)'
;MPGGWTDRGRYAYGMFWQYQNNERAIHSIMMSNKGDDLRSVFYVDGAAFPVFAFIEDGLSISAPGADLVVNDTTYKFGAINPATECIAADVILDFKSGRGFYESHSLIVNDNLSCKKLFATDEIVARGGNQIRMIGGEYGALWRNDGAKTYLLLTNQGDVYGGWNALRPLAVDNATGELVVGTKLSASLNGNALTATKLQTARTINGVSFDGTANISLSPADIGCPASPTGWLGTGSNGASITTAQLVTILQNNGAFNTKAWVARCAWAYADSASIPDSETGCGIIPLAGAV
;
A
#
# COMPACT_ATOMS: atom_id res chain seq x y z
N MET A 1 -60.94 2.14 3.06
CA MET A 1 -59.54 2.54 3.40
C MET A 1 -59.42 4.02 3.06
N PRO A 2 -59.11 4.89 4.04
CA PRO A 2 -59.10 6.34 3.85
C PRO A 2 -57.83 6.80 3.13
N GLY A 3 -58.00 7.71 2.16
CA GLY A 3 -57.02 8.74 1.78
C GLY A 3 -55.66 8.26 1.31
N GLY A 4 -55.58 7.74 0.08
CA GLY A 4 -54.30 7.72 -0.66
C GLY A 4 -53.91 9.15 -0.99
N TRP A 5 -52.96 9.71 -0.25
CA TRP A 5 -52.21 10.88 -0.70
C TRP A 5 -51.52 10.46 -1.99
N THR A 6 -51.87 11.10 -3.11
CA THR A 6 -51.03 10.97 -4.29
C THR A 6 -49.75 11.72 -3.95
N ASP A 7 -48.72 10.98 -3.50
CA ASP A 7 -47.37 11.48 -3.38
C ASP A 7 -46.91 11.84 -4.80
N ARG A 8 -47.22 13.07 -5.25
CA ARG A 8 -46.70 13.58 -6.50
C ARG A 8 -45.20 13.77 -6.30
N GLY A 9 -44.41 12.96 -6.98
CA GLY A 9 -42.98 13.20 -7.13
C GLY A 9 -42.79 14.55 -7.81
N ARG A 10 -42.27 15.53 -7.06
CA ARG A 10 -41.78 16.81 -7.60
C ARG A 10 -40.48 16.54 -8.35
N TYR A 11 -40.61 16.13 -9.61
CA TYR A 11 -39.47 15.71 -10.41
C TYR A 11 -39.48 16.38 -11.78
N ALA A 12 -38.37 17.02 -12.12
CA ALA A 12 -38.02 17.38 -13.48
C ALA A 12 -36.55 17.08 -13.73
N TYR A 13 -36.26 16.78 -14.99
CA TYR A 13 -34.91 16.66 -15.52
C TYR A 13 -34.90 17.11 -16.99
N GLY A 14 -33.75 17.56 -17.48
CA GLY A 14 -33.63 17.95 -18.87
C GLY A 14 -32.31 18.63 -19.19
N MET A 15 -32.04 18.79 -20.48
CA MET A 15 -30.92 19.58 -20.97
C MET A 15 -31.34 21.04 -21.12
N PHE A 16 -30.48 21.95 -20.65
CA PHE A 16 -30.60 23.38 -20.92
C PHE A 16 -29.28 23.92 -21.45
N TRP A 17 -29.39 24.86 -22.39
CA TRP A 17 -28.25 25.45 -23.06
C TRP A 17 -28.49 26.95 -23.29
N GLN A 18 -27.46 27.75 -23.03
CA GLN A 18 -27.39 29.18 -23.38
C GLN A 18 -26.02 29.50 -23.96
N TYR A 19 -25.94 30.54 -24.80
CA TYR A 19 -24.67 30.99 -25.39
C TYR A 19 -23.88 31.86 -24.41
N GLN A 20 -24.54 32.78 -23.71
CA GLN A 20 -23.95 33.66 -22.69
C GLN A 20 -24.81 33.75 -21.42
N ASN A 21 -24.24 34.18 -20.29
CA ASN A 21 -24.95 34.23 -18.99
C ASN A 21 -26.10 35.25 -18.94
N ASN A 22 -26.06 36.28 -19.78
CA ASN A 22 -27.09 37.29 -19.95
C ASN A 22 -28.16 36.90 -21.00
N GLU A 23 -28.06 35.72 -21.61
CA GLU A 23 -29.02 35.21 -22.62
C GLU A 23 -29.84 34.03 -22.07
N ARG A 24 -29.98 33.94 -20.75
CA ARG A 24 -30.71 32.87 -20.09
C ARG A 24 -32.20 32.98 -20.41
N ALA A 25 -32.73 32.08 -21.25
CA ALA A 25 -34.14 32.11 -21.64
C ALA A 25 -35.11 31.65 -20.53
N ILE A 26 -34.68 30.75 -19.65
CA ILE A 26 -35.49 30.23 -18.55
C ILE A 26 -34.70 30.41 -17.26
N HIS A 27 -35.30 31.05 -16.26
CA HIS A 27 -34.72 31.26 -14.95
C HIS A 27 -34.80 30.00 -14.10
N SER A 28 -36.01 29.49 -13.88
CA SER A 28 -36.29 28.35 -13.01
C SER A 28 -37.66 27.73 -13.30
N ILE A 29 -37.85 26.50 -12.87
CA ILE A 29 -39.15 25.83 -12.80
C ILE A 29 -39.54 25.72 -11.34
N MET A 30 -40.72 26.20 -11.01
CA MET A 30 -41.29 26.20 -9.66
C MET A 30 -42.52 25.31 -9.64
N MET A 31 -42.74 24.62 -8.53
CA MET A 31 -44.00 23.93 -8.25
C MET A 31 -44.41 24.19 -6.81
N SER A 32 -45.70 24.05 -6.55
CA SER A 32 -46.24 24.20 -5.20
C SER A 32 -45.62 23.20 -4.25
N ASN A 33 -45.33 23.69 -3.04
CA ASN A 33 -44.96 22.85 -1.92
C ASN A 33 -46.15 22.29 -1.12
N LYS A 34 -47.36 22.57 -1.59
CA LYS A 34 -48.65 22.07 -1.10
C LYS A 34 -49.21 20.99 -2.02
N GLY A 35 -50.25 20.29 -1.55
CA GLY A 35 -50.80 19.10 -2.23
C GLY A 35 -51.91 19.39 -3.23
N ASP A 36 -52.34 20.65 -3.33
CA ASP A 36 -53.59 21.09 -3.96
C ASP A 36 -53.40 21.96 -5.21
N ASP A 37 -52.17 22.40 -5.48
CA ASP A 37 -51.80 23.07 -6.74
C ASP A 37 -50.97 22.15 -7.64
N LEU A 38 -51.44 21.98 -8.87
CA LEU A 38 -50.89 21.03 -9.85
C LEU A 38 -50.16 21.73 -11.00
N ARG A 39 -49.81 23.00 -10.83
CA ARG A 39 -49.14 23.80 -11.86
C ARG A 39 -47.63 23.65 -11.78
N SER A 40 -47.03 23.56 -12.96
CA SER A 40 -45.59 23.81 -13.17
C SER A 40 -45.44 25.24 -13.67
N VAL A 41 -44.75 26.09 -12.90
CA VAL A 41 -44.56 27.49 -13.25
C VAL A 41 -43.14 27.71 -13.77
N PHE A 42 -43.06 28.11 -15.02
CA PHE A 42 -41.80 28.42 -15.69
C PHE A 42 -41.55 29.92 -15.57
N TYR A 43 -40.50 30.28 -14.83
CA TYR A 43 -40.00 31.66 -14.84
C TYR A 43 -39.11 31.82 -16.06
N VAL A 44 -39.57 32.62 -17.01
CA VAL A 44 -38.84 32.95 -18.25
C VAL A 44 -38.24 34.35 -18.13
N ASP A 45 -37.08 34.56 -18.74
CA ASP A 45 -36.45 35.88 -18.80
C ASP A 45 -36.96 36.66 -20.04
N GLY A 46 -36.89 37.98 -20.00
CA GLY A 46 -37.43 38.87 -21.05
C GLY A 46 -36.80 38.66 -22.44
N ALA A 47 -35.62 38.02 -22.51
CA ALA A 47 -34.96 37.65 -23.76
C ALA A 47 -35.54 36.39 -24.44
N ALA A 48 -36.47 35.67 -23.78
CA ALA A 48 -36.95 34.36 -24.23
C ALA A 48 -38.10 34.40 -25.24
N PHE A 49 -38.57 35.58 -25.67
CA PHE A 49 -39.74 35.70 -26.52
C PHE A 49 -39.43 35.59 -28.02
N PRO A 50 -40.28 34.92 -28.81
CA PRO A 50 -41.53 34.25 -28.41
C PRO A 50 -41.32 32.88 -27.75
N VAL A 51 -42.11 32.58 -26.71
CA VAL A 51 -42.13 31.27 -26.03
C VAL A 51 -43.14 30.36 -26.71
N PHE A 52 -42.70 29.18 -27.16
CA PHE A 52 -43.57 28.13 -27.67
C PHE A 52 -43.55 26.94 -26.72
N ALA A 53 -44.73 26.38 -26.42
CA ALA A 53 -44.87 25.19 -25.60
C ALA A 53 -45.71 24.15 -26.33
N PHE A 54 -45.22 22.92 -26.41
CA PHE A 54 -45.99 21.76 -26.80
C PHE A 54 -46.52 21.12 -25.54
N ILE A 55 -47.84 21.07 -25.39
CA ILE A 55 -48.51 20.50 -24.23
C ILE A 55 -49.43 19.36 -24.67
N GLU A 56 -49.62 18.38 -23.80
CA GLU A 56 -50.57 17.29 -24.04
C GLU A 56 -52.03 17.80 -24.02
N ASP A 57 -52.91 17.04 -24.66
CA ASP A 57 -54.36 17.33 -24.65
C ASP A 57 -54.89 17.32 -23.20
N GLY A 58 -55.69 18.33 -22.85
CA GLY A 58 -56.19 18.54 -21.49
C GLY A 58 -55.33 19.41 -20.58
N LEU A 59 -54.14 19.84 -21.01
CA LEU A 59 -53.37 20.88 -20.30
C LEU A 59 -53.75 22.28 -20.81
N SER A 60 -53.57 23.29 -19.96
CA SER A 60 -53.72 24.69 -20.36
C SER A 60 -52.48 25.48 -19.95
N ILE A 61 -52.10 26.42 -20.81
CA ILE A 61 -51.05 27.39 -20.53
C ILE A 61 -51.70 28.74 -20.27
N SER A 62 -51.20 29.46 -19.26
CA SER A 62 -51.61 30.82 -18.95
C SER A 62 -50.39 31.65 -18.60
N ALA A 63 -50.29 32.85 -19.16
CA ALA A 63 -49.26 33.82 -18.83
C ALA A 63 -49.90 34.94 -17.98
N PRO A 64 -49.83 34.87 -16.64
CA PRO A 64 -50.49 35.84 -15.78
C PRO A 64 -49.77 37.20 -15.87
N GLY A 65 -50.52 38.30 -15.82
CA GLY A 65 -49.99 39.68 -15.76
C GLY A 65 -49.83 40.24 -14.33
N ALA A 66 -50.01 39.38 -13.32
CA ALA A 66 -49.93 39.69 -11.89
C ALA A 66 -49.60 38.39 -11.12
N ASP A 67 -49.37 38.50 -9.80
CA ASP A 67 -49.12 37.34 -8.94
C ASP A 67 -50.16 36.24 -9.17
N LEU A 68 -49.70 35.02 -9.44
CA LEU A 68 -50.56 33.86 -9.59
C LEU A 68 -50.75 33.21 -8.21
N VAL A 69 -51.95 33.40 -7.65
CA VAL A 69 -52.35 32.79 -6.38
C VAL A 69 -53.20 31.56 -6.65
N VAL A 70 -52.77 30.42 -6.09
CA VAL A 70 -53.48 29.15 -6.16
C VAL A 70 -53.54 28.58 -4.75
N ASN A 71 -54.70 28.68 -4.13
CA ASN A 71 -54.91 28.26 -2.74
C ASN A 71 -53.82 28.90 -1.83
N ASP A 72 -53.00 28.09 -1.17
CA ASP A 72 -51.92 28.52 -0.28
C ASP A 72 -50.62 28.91 -1.01
N THR A 73 -50.54 28.66 -2.32
CA THR A 73 -49.34 28.91 -3.12
C THR A 73 -49.45 30.24 -3.85
N THR A 74 -48.40 31.06 -3.78
CA THR A 74 -48.29 32.30 -4.56
C THR A 74 -47.02 32.29 -5.38
N TYR A 75 -47.17 32.33 -6.71
CA TYR A 75 -46.07 32.57 -7.63
C TYR A 75 -46.00 34.06 -7.97
N LYS A 76 -44.90 34.70 -7.57
CA LYS A 76 -44.71 36.15 -7.74
C LYS A 76 -44.48 36.52 -9.20
N PHE A 77 -45.25 37.49 -9.71
CA PHE A 77 -45.05 38.04 -11.03
C PHE A 77 -43.88 39.03 -11.02
N GLY A 78 -43.00 38.95 -12.01
CA GLY A 78 -41.81 39.81 -12.10
C GLY A 78 -40.74 39.52 -11.02
N ALA A 79 -40.77 38.34 -10.39
CA ALA A 79 -39.80 37.96 -9.37
C ALA A 79 -38.36 37.95 -9.93
N ILE A 80 -37.41 38.49 -9.17
CA ILE A 80 -35.98 38.47 -9.49
C ILE A 80 -35.36 37.16 -9.01
N ASN A 81 -35.79 36.68 -7.85
CA ASN A 81 -35.43 35.39 -7.27
C ASN A 81 -36.71 34.66 -6.81
N PRO A 82 -37.36 33.92 -7.72
CA PRO A 82 -38.59 33.18 -7.43
C PRO A 82 -38.48 32.25 -6.20
N ALA A 83 -37.29 31.71 -5.93
CA ALA A 83 -37.04 30.81 -4.82
C ALA A 83 -37.34 31.42 -3.45
N THR A 84 -37.10 32.71 -3.30
CA THR A 84 -37.28 33.44 -2.02
C THR A 84 -38.52 34.31 -2.01
N GLU A 85 -39.04 34.66 -3.18
CA GLU A 85 -40.17 35.58 -3.31
C GLU A 85 -41.53 34.86 -3.36
N CYS A 86 -41.56 33.63 -3.91
CA CYS A 86 -42.79 32.84 -3.94
C CYS A 86 -43.15 32.30 -2.56
N ILE A 87 -44.46 32.14 -2.33
CA ILE A 87 -44.99 31.60 -1.07
C ILE A 87 -45.42 30.16 -1.32
N ALA A 88 -44.97 29.25 -0.46
CA ALA A 88 -45.31 27.83 -0.52
C ALA A 88 -45.01 27.18 -1.88
N ALA A 89 -43.91 27.58 -2.52
CA ALA A 89 -43.42 27.00 -3.77
C ALA A 89 -41.94 26.64 -3.63
N ASP A 90 -41.55 25.50 -4.20
CA ASP A 90 -40.16 25.04 -4.23
C ASP A 90 -39.58 25.19 -5.64
N VAL A 91 -38.28 25.47 -5.71
CA VAL A 91 -37.52 25.42 -6.96
C VAL A 91 -37.30 23.95 -7.33
N ILE A 92 -37.79 23.56 -8.49
CA ILE A 92 -37.59 22.21 -9.04
C ILE A 92 -36.32 22.16 -9.85
N LEU A 93 -36.14 23.09 -10.79
CA LEU A 93 -34.89 23.27 -11.54
C LEU A 93 -34.49 24.75 -11.50
N ASP A 94 -33.22 25.03 -11.25
CA ASP A 94 -32.60 26.35 -11.27
C ASP A 94 -31.54 26.41 -12.38
N PHE A 95 -31.77 27.22 -13.41
CA PHE A 95 -30.91 27.29 -14.59
C PHE A 95 -29.74 28.28 -14.45
N LYS A 96 -29.38 28.72 -13.23
CA LYS A 96 -28.25 29.62 -12.98
C LYS A 96 -26.89 29.11 -13.48
N SER A 97 -26.72 27.80 -13.61
CA SER A 97 -25.47 27.18 -14.10
C SER A 97 -25.29 27.31 -15.62
N GLY A 98 -26.30 27.82 -16.32
CA GLY A 98 -26.28 28.19 -17.74
C GLY A 98 -26.30 27.05 -18.75
N ARG A 99 -25.55 25.97 -18.55
CA ARG A 99 -25.45 24.87 -19.53
C ARG A 99 -25.35 23.52 -18.82
N GLY A 100 -26.02 22.51 -19.39
CA GLY A 100 -25.84 21.12 -18.98
C GLY A 100 -27.14 20.37 -18.74
N PHE A 101 -27.02 19.22 -18.10
CA PHE A 101 -28.13 18.41 -17.64
C PHE A 101 -28.54 18.87 -16.25
N TYR A 102 -29.82 19.21 -16.09
CA TYR A 102 -30.42 19.63 -14.83
C TYR A 102 -31.35 18.53 -14.35
N GLU A 103 -31.31 18.26 -13.05
CA GLU A 103 -32.17 17.28 -12.41
C GLU A 103 -32.53 17.76 -11.00
N SER A 104 -33.78 17.58 -10.64
CA SER A 104 -34.28 17.87 -9.28
C SER A 104 -33.93 16.76 -8.28
N HIS A 105 -33.67 15.55 -8.79
CA HIS A 105 -33.30 14.35 -8.06
C HIS A 105 -32.34 13.52 -8.92
N SER A 106 -31.48 12.70 -8.31
CA SER A 106 -30.51 11.88 -9.04
C SER A 106 -31.19 10.94 -10.06
N LEU A 107 -30.98 11.19 -11.36
CA LEU A 107 -31.50 10.39 -12.48
C LEU A 107 -30.83 9.00 -12.53
N ILE A 108 -29.56 8.92 -12.11
CA ILE A 108 -28.79 7.67 -12.08
C ILE A 108 -28.65 7.19 -10.61
N VAL A 109 -29.82 6.80 -10.07
CA VAL A 109 -30.14 5.80 -9.03
C VAL A 109 -29.61 5.92 -7.58
N ASN A 110 -30.55 5.77 -6.63
CA ASN A 110 -30.34 5.36 -5.23
C ASN A 110 -30.07 3.84 -5.07
N ASP A 111 -29.88 3.10 -6.17
CA ASP A 111 -29.76 1.64 -6.19
C ASP A 111 -28.73 1.17 -7.25
N ASN A 112 -29.12 0.56 -8.37
CA ASN A 112 -28.19 -0.08 -9.31
C ASN A 112 -28.13 0.56 -10.71
N LEU A 113 -26.92 0.84 -11.21
CA LEU A 113 -26.66 1.21 -12.60
C LEU A 113 -26.16 -0.01 -13.39
N SER A 114 -26.99 -0.53 -14.30
CA SER A 114 -26.61 -1.64 -15.18
C SER A 114 -26.21 -1.13 -16.56
N CYS A 115 -24.93 -1.27 -16.93
CA CYS A 115 -24.43 -0.89 -18.24
C CYS A 115 -23.31 -1.84 -18.70
N LYS A 116 -23.07 -1.93 -20.03
CA LYS A 116 -21.99 -2.76 -20.59
C LYS A 116 -20.59 -2.17 -20.33
N LYS A 117 -20.49 -0.84 -20.37
CA LYS A 117 -19.27 -0.07 -20.12
C LYS A 117 -19.65 1.24 -19.46
N LEU A 118 -18.90 1.63 -18.44
CA LEU A 118 -18.96 2.95 -17.81
C LEU A 118 -17.65 3.67 -18.14
N PHE A 119 -17.74 4.85 -18.75
CA PHE A 119 -16.59 5.70 -19.03
C PHE A 119 -16.71 6.97 -18.20
N ALA A 120 -15.66 7.31 -17.46
CA ALA A 120 -15.50 8.59 -16.77
C ALA A 120 -14.31 9.32 -17.41
N THR A 121 -14.49 10.60 -17.74
CA THR A 121 -13.42 11.43 -18.34
C THR A 121 -12.47 12.01 -17.28
N ASP A 122 -12.85 11.92 -16.01
CA ASP A 122 -12.09 12.43 -14.87
C ASP A 122 -12.21 11.43 -13.71
N GLU A 123 -12.39 11.89 -12.47
CA GLU A 123 -12.40 11.06 -11.27
C GLU A 123 -13.71 10.28 -11.03
N ILE A 124 -13.58 9.07 -10.47
CA ILE A 124 -14.67 8.32 -9.84
C ILE A 124 -14.49 8.39 -8.32
N VAL A 125 -15.41 9.07 -7.63
CA VAL A 125 -15.38 9.23 -6.16
C VAL A 125 -16.40 8.30 -5.49
N ALA A 126 -15.93 7.40 -4.63
CA ALA A 126 -16.78 6.50 -3.83
C ALA A 126 -16.69 6.83 -2.34
N ARG A 127 -17.82 7.16 -1.70
CA ARG A 127 -17.87 7.66 -0.30
C ARG A 127 -18.39 6.65 0.74
N GLY A 128 -18.17 5.36 0.53
CA GLY A 128 -18.55 4.29 1.46
C GLY A 128 -17.34 3.57 2.05
N GLY A 129 -17.59 2.63 2.97
CA GLY A 129 -16.53 1.74 3.46
C GLY A 129 -16.04 0.79 2.37
N ASN A 130 -16.94 -0.02 1.80
CA ASN A 130 -16.63 -0.84 0.63
C ASN A 130 -16.85 0.00 -0.63
N GLN A 131 -15.77 0.40 -1.30
CA GLN A 131 -15.83 1.42 -2.35
C GLN A 131 -15.99 0.81 -3.75
N ILE A 132 -15.09 -0.10 -4.12
CA ILE A 132 -15.08 -0.73 -5.46
C ILE A 132 -14.97 -2.24 -5.28
N ARG A 133 -15.81 -3.00 -5.97
CA ARG A 133 -15.81 -4.47 -5.96
C ARG A 133 -15.68 -5.03 -7.37
N MET A 134 -14.79 -6.01 -7.52
CA MET A 134 -14.62 -6.83 -8.72
C MET A 134 -15.12 -8.24 -8.40
N ILE A 135 -16.06 -8.77 -9.18
CA ILE A 135 -16.61 -10.12 -8.99
C ILE A 135 -16.18 -11.00 -10.16
N GLY A 136 -15.68 -12.19 -9.87
CA GLY A 136 -15.32 -13.20 -10.86
C GLY A 136 -15.38 -14.60 -10.28
N GLY A 137 -16.07 -15.50 -10.97
CA GLY A 137 -16.33 -16.85 -10.44
C GLY A 137 -17.08 -16.79 -9.10
N GLU A 138 -16.51 -17.43 -8.08
CA GLU A 138 -17.12 -17.57 -6.74
C GLU A 138 -16.58 -16.56 -5.72
N TYR A 139 -15.80 -15.56 -6.14
CA TYR A 139 -15.21 -14.57 -5.23
C TYR A 139 -15.47 -13.14 -5.68
N GLY A 140 -15.57 -12.24 -4.69
CA GLY A 140 -15.44 -10.81 -4.85
C GLY A 140 -14.12 -10.31 -4.26
N ALA A 141 -13.42 -9.43 -4.99
CA ALA A 141 -12.31 -8.65 -4.48
C ALA A 141 -12.77 -7.19 -4.31
N LEU A 142 -12.47 -6.58 -3.17
CA LEU A 142 -12.94 -5.23 -2.86
C LEU A 142 -11.82 -4.30 -2.37
N TRP A 143 -11.83 -3.08 -2.89
CA TRP A 143 -11.10 -1.95 -2.34
C TRP A 143 -11.97 -1.31 -1.25
N ARG A 144 -11.42 -1.27 -0.03
CA ARG A 144 -12.10 -0.70 1.14
C ARG A 144 -11.21 0.33 1.80
N ASN A 145 -11.78 1.49 2.12
CA ASN A 145 -11.19 2.45 3.04
C ASN A 145 -12.11 2.56 4.26
N ASP A 146 -11.60 2.17 5.44
CA ASP A 146 -12.39 2.20 6.68
C ASP A 146 -12.22 3.48 7.51
N GLY A 147 -11.52 4.48 6.95
CA GLY A 147 -11.16 5.74 7.61
C GLY A 147 -9.76 5.72 8.22
N ALA A 148 -9.24 4.56 8.62
CA ALA A 148 -7.89 4.43 9.17
C ALA A 148 -6.92 3.79 8.17
N LYS A 149 -7.38 2.78 7.43
CA LYS A 149 -6.57 2.02 6.49
C LYS A 149 -7.33 1.75 5.19
N THR A 150 -6.57 1.58 4.13
CA THR A 150 -7.04 1.15 2.82
C THR A 150 -6.64 -0.29 2.56
N TYR A 151 -7.56 -1.14 2.12
CA TYR A 151 -7.35 -2.58 1.96
C TYR A 151 -7.75 -3.08 0.58
N LEU A 152 -7.09 -4.15 0.15
CA LEU A 152 -7.66 -5.14 -0.76
C LEU A 152 -8.18 -6.32 0.08
N LEU A 153 -9.48 -6.56 0.05
CA LEU A 153 -10.14 -7.65 0.78
C LEU A 153 -10.84 -8.62 -0.18
N LEU A 154 -11.11 -9.83 0.30
CA LEU A 154 -11.72 -10.91 -0.48
C LEU A 154 -12.95 -11.44 0.26
N THR A 155 -13.97 -11.89 -0.48
CA THR A 155 -15.15 -12.54 0.12
C THR A 155 -14.88 -13.99 0.51
N ASN A 156 -15.82 -14.59 1.24
CA ASN A 156 -15.92 -16.05 1.26
C ASN A 156 -16.31 -16.58 -0.12
N GLN A 157 -15.98 -17.85 -0.39
CA GLN A 157 -16.39 -18.56 -1.59
C GLN A 157 -17.92 -18.61 -1.69
N GLY A 158 -18.47 -18.28 -2.86
CA GLY A 158 -19.91 -18.25 -3.11
C GLY A 158 -20.63 -17.00 -2.60
N ASP A 159 -19.99 -16.21 -1.72
CA ASP A 159 -20.57 -15.00 -1.14
C ASP A 159 -20.04 -13.73 -1.83
N VAL A 160 -20.17 -13.69 -3.16
CA VAL A 160 -19.52 -12.66 -4.01
C VAL A 160 -19.97 -11.23 -3.71
N TYR A 161 -21.17 -11.04 -3.14
CA TYR A 161 -21.73 -9.74 -2.76
C TYR A 161 -21.65 -9.45 -1.26
N GLY A 162 -21.37 -10.44 -0.42
CA GLY A 162 -21.38 -10.27 1.04
C GLY A 162 -20.09 -9.69 1.62
N GLY A 163 -19.85 -10.06 2.88
CA GLY A 163 -18.74 -9.56 3.68
C GLY A 163 -17.38 -10.03 3.17
N TRP A 164 -16.32 -9.49 3.76
CA TRP A 164 -14.97 -9.99 3.53
C TRP A 164 -14.60 -11.10 4.52
N ASN A 165 -13.72 -11.99 4.10
CA ASN A 165 -13.17 -13.08 4.90
C ASN A 165 -12.00 -12.59 5.79
N ALA A 166 -11.24 -13.51 6.39
CA ALA A 166 -10.12 -13.19 7.29
C ALA A 166 -8.81 -12.80 6.58
N LEU A 167 -8.70 -12.99 5.26
CA LEU A 167 -7.47 -12.69 4.52
C LEU A 167 -7.21 -11.18 4.44
N ARG A 168 -5.94 -10.80 4.55
CA ARG A 168 -5.49 -9.40 4.41
C ARG A 168 -4.33 -9.31 3.41
N PRO A 169 -4.55 -9.54 2.10
CA PRO A 169 -3.47 -9.54 1.12
C PRO A 169 -2.71 -8.22 1.07
N LEU A 170 -3.41 -7.08 1.15
CA LEU A 170 -2.82 -5.74 1.14
C LEU A 170 -3.60 -4.83 2.08
N ALA A 171 -2.86 -4.11 2.91
CA ALA A 171 -3.37 -3.01 3.74
C ALA A 171 -2.37 -1.85 3.71
N VAL A 172 -2.87 -0.63 3.61
CA VAL A 172 -2.09 0.60 3.73
C VAL A 172 -2.65 1.42 4.87
N ASP A 173 -1.80 1.83 5.80
CA ASP A 173 -2.20 2.79 6.81
C ASP A 173 -2.35 4.18 6.19
N ASN A 174 -3.53 4.79 6.31
CA ASN A 174 -3.82 6.05 5.61
C ASN A 174 -3.01 7.24 6.17
N ALA A 175 -2.60 7.17 7.44
CA ALA A 175 -1.88 8.27 8.08
C ALA A 175 -0.37 8.18 7.80
N THR A 176 0.19 6.98 7.81
CA THR A 176 1.65 6.76 7.70
C THR A 176 2.10 6.29 6.32
N GLY A 177 1.18 5.77 5.51
CA GLY A 177 1.50 5.12 4.24
C GLY A 177 2.14 3.74 4.39
N GLU A 178 2.18 3.17 5.60
CA GLU A 178 2.76 1.84 5.83
C GLU A 178 1.98 0.78 5.05
N LEU A 179 2.67 0.10 4.13
CA LEU A 179 2.15 -1.04 3.39
C LEU A 179 2.41 -2.34 4.17
N VAL A 180 1.34 -3.08 4.42
CA VAL A 180 1.37 -4.41 5.04
C VAL A 180 0.84 -5.45 4.06
N VAL A 181 1.64 -6.50 3.85
CA VAL A 181 1.24 -7.69 3.09
C VAL A 181 0.96 -8.82 4.09
N GLY A 182 -0.32 -9.07 4.38
CA GLY A 182 -0.75 -10.02 5.42
C GLY A 182 -0.92 -11.46 4.95
N THR A 183 -0.63 -11.75 3.68
CA THR A 183 -0.59 -13.10 3.11
C THR A 183 0.79 -13.42 2.54
N LYS A 184 1.04 -14.67 2.15
CA LYS A 184 2.31 -15.06 1.54
C LYS A 184 2.59 -14.22 0.29
N LEU A 185 3.73 -13.51 0.29
CA LEU A 185 4.26 -12.81 -0.88
C LEU A 185 5.15 -13.77 -1.68
N SER A 186 4.72 -14.14 -2.89
CA SER A 186 5.52 -14.95 -3.82
C SER A 186 6.14 -14.05 -4.88
N ALA A 187 7.17 -13.29 -4.52
CA ALA A 187 7.86 -12.36 -5.40
C ALA A 187 9.37 -12.38 -5.16
N SER A 188 10.14 -12.15 -6.23
CA SER A 188 11.56 -11.79 -6.10
C SER A 188 11.64 -10.30 -5.78
N LEU A 189 12.26 -9.94 -4.65
CA LEU A 189 12.49 -8.55 -4.29
C LEU A 189 13.79 -8.07 -4.96
N ASN A 190 13.68 -7.16 -5.92
CA ASN A 190 14.84 -6.53 -6.55
C ASN A 190 15.41 -5.47 -5.61
N GLY A 191 16.45 -5.83 -4.86
CA GLY A 191 17.16 -4.91 -3.96
C GLY A 191 17.61 -5.57 -2.67
N ASN A 192 18.32 -4.80 -1.86
CA ASN A 192 18.78 -5.25 -0.55
C ASN A 192 17.80 -4.83 0.53
N ALA A 193 17.58 -5.71 1.51
CA ALA A 193 16.99 -5.27 2.77
C ALA A 193 17.88 -4.17 3.37
N LEU A 194 17.27 -3.10 3.89
CA LEU A 194 18.00 -1.97 4.48
C LEU A 194 18.97 -2.42 5.59
N THR A 195 18.59 -3.46 6.35
CA THR A 195 19.42 -4.08 7.38
C THR A 195 20.64 -4.81 6.81
N ALA A 196 20.58 -5.26 5.56
CA ALA A 196 21.67 -5.93 4.84
C ALA A 196 22.52 -4.96 3.98
N THR A 197 22.18 -3.67 3.90
CA THR A 197 22.92 -2.69 3.08
C THR A 197 24.41 -2.63 3.45
N LYS A 198 24.75 -2.81 4.73
CA LYS A 198 26.14 -2.81 5.18
C LYS A 198 26.99 -3.89 4.49
N LEU A 199 26.41 -5.03 4.11
CA LEU A 199 27.13 -6.12 3.46
C LEU A 199 27.24 -5.94 1.94
N GLN A 200 26.58 -4.95 1.31
CA GLN A 200 26.82 -4.63 -0.11
C GLN A 200 28.27 -4.25 -0.37
N THR A 201 28.88 -3.51 0.56
CA THR A 201 30.32 -3.29 0.58
C THR A 201 30.93 -4.33 1.50
N ALA A 202 31.70 -5.25 0.94
CA ALA A 202 32.30 -6.34 1.70
C ALA A 202 33.00 -5.82 2.96
N ARG A 203 32.76 -6.52 4.07
CA ARG A 203 33.45 -6.29 5.33
C ARG A 203 34.52 -7.36 5.49
N THR A 204 35.61 -7.03 6.17
CA THR A 204 36.62 -8.03 6.50
C THR A 204 36.32 -8.63 7.87
N ILE A 205 36.38 -9.95 7.96
CA ILE A 205 36.38 -10.69 9.22
C ILE A 205 37.75 -11.36 9.29
N ASN A 206 38.59 -10.93 10.24
CA ASN A 206 39.98 -11.36 10.33
C ASN A 206 40.76 -11.21 9.01
N GLY A 207 40.51 -10.12 8.28
CA GLY A 207 41.16 -9.84 6.99
C GLY A 207 40.52 -10.54 5.79
N VAL A 208 39.65 -11.52 5.99
CA VAL A 208 38.93 -12.23 4.91
C VAL A 208 37.67 -11.47 4.53
N SER A 209 37.49 -11.21 3.23
CA SER A 209 36.35 -10.48 2.68
C SER A 209 35.04 -11.26 2.83
N PHE A 210 33.98 -10.59 3.27
CA PHE A 210 32.63 -11.14 3.44
C PHE A 210 31.56 -10.11 3.07
N ASP A 211 30.72 -10.47 2.11
CA ASP A 211 29.59 -9.67 1.60
C ASP A 211 28.24 -10.39 1.71
N GLY A 212 28.21 -11.59 2.32
CA GLY A 212 27.01 -12.40 2.51
C GLY A 212 26.58 -13.22 1.27
N THR A 213 27.34 -13.21 0.18
CA THR A 213 27.02 -14.00 -1.03
C THR A 213 27.37 -15.48 -0.91
N ALA A 214 28.31 -15.83 -0.01
CA ALA A 214 28.73 -17.19 0.28
C ALA A 214 29.12 -17.35 1.75
N ASN A 215 29.29 -18.60 2.20
CA ASN A 215 29.85 -18.89 3.52
C ASN A 215 31.28 -18.30 3.64
N ILE A 216 31.61 -17.79 4.82
CA ILE A 216 32.99 -17.39 5.13
C ILE A 216 33.84 -18.61 5.48
N SER A 217 35.07 -18.64 4.96
CA SER A 217 36.08 -19.63 5.31
C SER A 217 37.26 -18.94 5.96
N LEU A 218 37.59 -19.33 7.19
CA LEU A 218 38.75 -18.83 7.94
C LEU A 218 39.78 -19.95 8.08
N SER A 219 41.03 -19.62 7.79
CA SER A 219 42.18 -20.49 8.03
C SER A 219 42.69 -20.35 9.46
N PRO A 220 43.49 -21.32 9.96
CA PRO A 220 44.22 -21.15 11.21
C PRO A 220 45.05 -19.86 11.26
N ALA A 221 45.59 -19.42 10.12
CA ALA A 221 46.34 -18.17 10.03
C ALA A 221 45.44 -16.93 10.25
N ASP A 222 44.24 -16.92 9.68
CA ASP A 222 43.30 -15.80 9.82
C ASP A 222 42.87 -15.59 11.29
N ILE A 223 42.76 -16.67 12.07
CA ILE A 223 42.38 -16.60 13.50
C ILE A 223 43.59 -16.52 14.45
N GLY A 224 44.81 -16.40 13.92
CA GLY A 224 46.03 -16.33 14.74
C GLY A 224 46.30 -17.61 15.54
N CYS A 225 45.87 -18.77 15.03
CA CYS A 225 46.16 -20.06 15.65
C CYS A 225 47.69 -20.31 15.65
N PRO A 226 48.27 -20.83 16.75
CA PRO A 226 49.67 -21.21 16.78
C PRO A 226 50.01 -22.19 15.66
N ALA A 227 51.15 -22.00 15.00
CA ALA A 227 51.61 -22.98 14.02
C ALA A 227 52.13 -24.24 14.74
N SER A 228 52.06 -25.37 14.06
CA SER A 228 52.56 -26.66 14.55
C SER A 228 53.20 -27.41 13.40
N PRO A 229 54.24 -28.22 13.65
CA PRO A 229 54.71 -29.17 12.67
C PRO A 229 53.61 -30.20 12.40
N THR A 230 53.62 -30.78 11.21
CA THR A 230 52.75 -31.91 10.87
C THR A 230 53.23 -33.15 11.62
N GLY A 231 52.44 -33.63 12.58
CA GLY A 231 52.75 -34.86 13.33
C GLY A 231 53.56 -34.63 14.61
N TRP A 232 54.33 -35.65 15.01
CA TRP A 232 55.20 -35.59 16.19
C TRP A 232 56.52 -34.90 15.85
N LEU A 233 57.03 -34.06 16.76
CA LEU A 233 58.38 -33.51 16.65
C LEU A 233 59.40 -34.57 17.07
N GLY A 234 60.11 -35.13 16.08
CA GLY A 234 61.28 -35.96 16.33
C GLY A 234 62.45 -35.10 16.77
N THR A 235 63.04 -35.43 17.91
CA THR A 235 64.16 -34.66 18.50
C THR A 235 65.49 -35.39 18.36
N GLY A 236 65.49 -36.68 18.05
CA GLY A 236 66.69 -37.46 17.73
C GLY A 236 66.39 -38.95 17.59
N SER A 237 67.37 -39.80 17.88
CA SER A 237 67.24 -41.25 17.73
C SER A 237 67.64 -42.02 18.99
N ASN A 238 66.75 -42.88 19.50
CA ASN A 238 67.00 -43.75 20.66
C ASN A 238 67.63 -43.03 21.87
N GLY A 239 67.13 -41.84 22.23
CA GLY A 239 67.62 -41.07 23.37
C GLY A 239 69.01 -40.45 23.18
N ALA A 240 69.50 -40.35 21.94
CA ALA A 240 70.80 -39.75 21.64
C ALA A 240 70.96 -38.37 22.29
N SER A 241 72.19 -38.06 22.69
CA SER A 241 72.55 -36.75 23.22
C SER A 241 72.65 -35.73 22.08
N ILE A 242 71.92 -34.63 22.19
CA ILE A 242 72.01 -33.49 21.27
C ILE A 242 72.37 -32.21 22.02
N THR A 243 72.97 -31.26 21.30
CA THR A 243 73.30 -29.93 21.84
C THR A 243 72.09 -29.00 21.82
N THR A 244 72.16 -27.93 22.61
CA THR A 244 71.12 -26.88 22.59
C THR A 244 71.02 -26.22 21.20
N ALA A 245 72.15 -26.04 20.50
CA ALA A 245 72.17 -25.52 19.14
C ALA A 245 71.45 -26.44 18.15
N GLN A 246 71.64 -27.76 18.26
CA GLN A 246 70.94 -28.74 17.42
C GLN A 246 69.43 -28.71 17.67
N LEU A 247 68.97 -28.58 18.92
CA LEU A 247 67.56 -28.38 19.23
C LEU A 247 67.00 -27.10 18.58
N VAL A 248 67.72 -25.98 18.67
CA VAL A 248 67.31 -24.72 18.01
C VAL A 248 67.16 -24.91 16.51
N THR A 249 68.09 -25.61 15.85
CA THR A 249 67.98 -25.94 14.42
C THR A 249 66.75 -26.81 14.12
N ILE A 250 66.46 -27.81 14.96
CA ILE A 250 65.25 -28.64 14.81
C ILE A 250 63.98 -27.79 14.90
N LEU A 251 63.91 -26.88 15.88
CA LEU A 251 62.77 -25.96 16.06
C LEU A 251 62.64 -24.97 14.87
N GLN A 252 63.75 -24.40 14.40
CA GLN A 252 63.79 -23.53 13.22
C GLN A 252 63.29 -24.23 11.96
N ASN A 253 63.79 -25.45 11.70
CA ASN A 253 63.40 -26.24 10.54
C ASN A 253 61.91 -26.65 10.57
N ASN A 254 61.30 -26.68 11.75
CA ASN A 254 59.87 -26.94 11.93
C ASN A 254 59.04 -25.65 12.10
N GLY A 255 59.60 -24.49 11.78
CA GLY A 255 58.90 -23.22 11.67
C GLY A 255 58.61 -22.52 13.00
N ALA A 256 59.22 -22.94 14.11
CA ALA A 256 58.92 -22.41 15.44
C ALA A 256 59.16 -20.90 15.60
N PHE A 257 60.14 -20.36 14.87
CA PHE A 257 60.55 -18.95 14.98
C PHE A 257 60.01 -18.04 13.87
N ASN A 258 59.18 -18.58 12.96
CA ASN A 258 58.57 -17.83 11.85
C ASN A 258 57.10 -17.44 12.14
N THR A 259 56.62 -17.72 13.35
CA THR A 259 55.24 -17.47 13.77
C THR A 259 55.23 -16.80 15.15
N LYS A 260 54.14 -16.10 15.49
CA LYS A 260 53.97 -15.45 16.80
C LYS A 260 53.81 -16.44 17.95
N ALA A 261 53.24 -17.60 17.66
CA ALA A 261 53.06 -18.68 18.61
C ALA A 261 53.23 -20.01 17.87
N TRP A 262 53.99 -20.93 18.46
CA TRP A 262 54.23 -22.25 17.91
C TRP A 262 54.10 -23.29 19.00
N VAL A 263 53.47 -24.40 18.66
CA VAL A 263 53.30 -25.54 19.56
C VAL A 263 53.69 -26.80 18.83
N ALA A 264 54.30 -27.73 19.55
CA ALA A 264 54.55 -29.06 19.03
C ALA A 264 54.33 -30.10 20.11
N ARG A 265 54.00 -31.31 19.67
CA ARG A 265 53.98 -32.49 20.54
C ARG A 265 55.28 -33.26 20.29
N CYS A 266 56.11 -33.39 21.32
CA CYS A 266 57.30 -34.25 21.24
C CYS A 266 56.90 -35.71 21.06
N ALA A 267 57.71 -36.48 20.33
CA ALA A 267 57.45 -37.90 20.10
C ALA A 267 57.34 -38.69 21.41
N TRP A 268 56.41 -39.65 21.43
CA TRP A 268 56.29 -40.64 22.53
C TRP A 268 57.32 -41.78 22.38
N ALA A 269 57.77 -42.03 21.15
CA ALA A 269 58.72 -43.10 20.87
C ALA A 269 60.13 -42.69 21.31
N TYR A 270 60.77 -43.56 22.10
CA TYR A 270 62.18 -43.40 22.46
C TYR A 270 63.08 -43.37 21.21
N ALA A 271 62.68 -44.12 20.18
CA ALA A 271 63.37 -44.17 18.89
C ALA A 271 63.42 -42.83 18.15
N ASP A 272 62.53 -41.88 18.47
CA ASP A 272 62.44 -40.56 17.81
C ASP A 272 62.76 -39.40 18.76
N SER A 273 63.33 -39.71 19.92
CA SER A 273 63.58 -38.73 20.99
C SER A 273 65.07 -38.60 21.30
N ALA A 274 65.47 -37.39 21.71
CA ALA A 274 66.80 -37.08 22.22
C ALA A 274 66.75 -36.60 23.67
N SER A 275 67.93 -36.45 24.26
CA SER A 275 68.13 -35.72 25.51
C SER A 275 69.22 -34.68 25.34
N ILE A 276 69.15 -33.59 26.10
CA ILE A 276 70.25 -32.64 26.22
C ILE A 276 71.03 -33.04 27.48
N PRO A 277 72.32 -33.41 27.36
CA PRO A 277 73.11 -33.86 28.50
C PRO A 277 73.42 -32.69 29.44
N ASP A 278 73.73 -33.01 30.71
CA ASP A 278 74.13 -32.01 31.71
C ASP A 278 75.34 -31.17 31.25
N SER A 279 76.26 -31.77 30.49
CA SER A 279 77.43 -31.07 29.93
C SER A 279 77.09 -29.87 29.03
N GLU A 280 75.88 -29.77 28.51
CA GLU A 280 75.42 -28.66 27.65
C GLU A 280 74.70 -27.55 28.43
N THR A 281 74.09 -27.85 29.57
CA THR A 281 73.18 -26.92 30.27
C THR A 281 73.55 -26.65 31.73
N GLY A 282 74.28 -27.56 32.38
CA GLY A 282 74.62 -27.50 33.81
C GLY A 282 73.42 -27.68 34.75
N CYS A 283 72.27 -28.14 34.22
CA CYS A 283 71.00 -28.25 34.94
C CYS A 283 70.50 -29.70 35.06
N GLY A 284 71.36 -30.69 34.82
CA GLY A 284 70.99 -32.09 34.67
C GLY A 284 70.62 -32.47 33.22
N ILE A 285 70.26 -33.73 33.02
CA ILE A 285 69.81 -34.24 31.72
C ILE A 285 68.38 -33.73 31.46
N ILE A 286 68.18 -33.03 30.33
CA ILE A 286 66.86 -32.55 29.90
C ILE A 286 66.31 -33.53 28.85
N PRO A 287 65.29 -34.35 29.19
CA PRO A 287 64.63 -35.19 28.20
C PRO A 287 63.80 -34.33 27.24
N LEU A 288 63.92 -34.58 25.93
CA LEU A 288 63.13 -33.90 24.90
C LEU A 288 61.91 -34.72 24.43
N ALA A 289 61.61 -35.81 25.15
CA ALA A 289 60.43 -36.64 24.99
C ALA A 289 59.40 -36.34 26.10
N GLY A 290 58.15 -36.75 25.87
CA GLY A 290 57.21 -37.00 26.97
C GLY A 290 57.68 -38.20 27.77
N ALA A 291 58.60 -37.98 28.70
CA ALA A 291 59.13 -39.02 29.58
C ALA A 291 57.99 -39.61 30.41
N VAL A 292 57.86 -40.93 30.39
CA VAL A 292 57.37 -41.69 31.54
C VAL A 292 58.58 -42.34 32.18
#